data_AF-A0A7U4J7I8-F1
#
_entry.id   AF-A0A7U4J7I8-F1
#
_cell.length_a   1.000
_cell.length_b   1.000
_cell.length_c   1.000
_cell.angle_alpha   90.00
_cell.angle_beta   90.00
_cell.angle_gamma   90.00
#
_symmetry.space_group_name_H-M   'P 1'
#
loop_
_entity.id
_entity.type
_entity.pdbx_description
1 polymer ?
#
loop_
_entity_poly.entity_id
_entity_poly.type
_entity_poly.pdbx_seq_one_letter_code
_entity_poly.pdbx_strand_id
1 'polypeptide(L)'
;MAAVTPGRIQYLKGELLDECYRIADDLGLDLEGEAIRHGLLTPRQVRNAFDGMPPRLSLTRLVDFLFTLRSRYNFPLPEEEFISDEPCLPFHEGDDDDGIPW
;
A
#
# COMPACT_ATOMS: atom_id res chain seq x y z
N MET A 1 32.14 -5.29 -17.93
CA MET A 1 30.77 -5.34 -17.37
C MET A 1 30.64 -6.64 -16.59
N ALA A 2 30.44 -6.59 -15.27
CA ALA A 2 30.24 -7.81 -14.48
C ALA A 2 28.86 -8.39 -14.80
N ALA A 3 28.79 -9.66 -15.19
CA ALA A 3 27.53 -10.32 -15.47
C ALA A 3 26.72 -10.43 -14.17
N VAL A 4 25.46 -9.98 -14.21
CA VAL A 4 24.54 -10.10 -13.07
C VAL A 4 24.15 -11.57 -12.95
N THR A 5 24.62 -12.24 -11.90
CA THR A 5 24.27 -13.64 -11.64
C THR A 5 22.89 -13.75 -10.97
N PRO A 6 22.15 -14.86 -11.15
CA PRO A 6 20.88 -15.08 -10.47
C PRO A 6 20.98 -14.99 -8.93
N GLY A 7 22.12 -15.44 -8.36
CA GLY A 7 22.41 -15.29 -6.93
C GLY A 7 22.54 -13.83 -6.50
N ARG A 8 23.15 -12.97 -7.34
CA ARG A 8 23.23 -11.53 -7.05
C ARG A 8 21.85 -10.88 -7.08
N ILE A 9 20.96 -11.30 -7.98
CA ILE A 9 19.58 -10.82 -8.04
C ILE A 9 18.82 -11.19 -6.78
N GLN A 10 18.94 -12.43 -6.29
CA GLN A 10 18.28 -12.86 -5.05
C GLN A 10 18.79 -12.09 -3.84
N TYR A 11 20.12 -11.92 -3.73
CA TYR A 11 20.72 -11.11 -2.68
C TYR A 11 20.18 -9.68 -2.68
N LEU A 12 20.14 -9.02 -3.84
CA LEU A 12 19.60 -7.66 -3.96
C LEU A 12 18.11 -7.56 -3.59
N LYS A 13 17.32 -8.60 -3.86
CA LYS A 13 15.92 -8.63 -3.43
C LYS A 13 15.79 -8.69 -1.91
N GLY A 14 16.66 -9.47 -1.25
CA GLY A 14 16.72 -9.54 0.21
C GLY A 14 17.00 -8.18 0.82
N GLU A 15 18.09 -7.53 0.38
CA GLU A 15 18.48 -6.20 0.85
C GLU A 15 17.37 -5.15 0.66
N LEU A 16 16.67 -5.18 -0.48
CA LEU A 16 15.56 -4.26 -0.74
C LEU A 16 14.35 -4.53 0.17
N LEU A 17 14.04 -5.80 0.43
CA LEU A 17 12.97 -6.16 1.35
C LEU A 17 13.32 -5.75 2.79
N ASP A 18 14.55 -5.99 3.24
CA ASP A 18 15.03 -5.60 4.57
C ASP A 18 14.93 -4.08 4.78
N GLU A 19 15.27 -3.29 3.76
CA GLU A 19 15.11 -1.84 3.83
C GLU A 19 13.62 -1.43 3.86
N CYS A 20 12.74 -2.12 3.13
CA CYS A 20 11.30 -1.89 3.23
C CYS A 20 10.76 -2.19 4.63
N TYR A 21 11.22 -3.28 5.26
CA TYR A 21 10.88 -3.61 6.65
C TYR A 21 11.31 -2.51 7.62
N ARG A 22 12.56 -2.05 7.50
CA ARG A 22 13.07 -0.97 8.36
C ARG A 22 12.23 0.30 8.25
N ILE A 23 11.91 0.74 7.02
CA ILE A 23 11.11 1.95 6.81
C ILE A 23 9.69 1.77 7.33
N ALA A 24 9.07 0.61 7.14
CA ALA A 24 7.73 0.35 7.65
C ALA A 24 7.71 0.33 9.18
N ASP A 25 8.72 -0.26 9.83
CA ASP A 25 8.86 -0.28 11.29
C ASP A 25 9.03 1.15 11.84
N ASP A 26 9.92 1.96 11.23
CA ASP A 26 10.12 3.36 11.60
C ASP A 26 8.84 4.22 11.47
N LEU A 27 7.95 3.87 10.53
CA LEU A 27 6.68 4.56 10.28
C LEU A 27 5.49 3.95 11.04
N GLY A 28 5.66 2.82 11.73
CA GLY A 28 4.57 2.06 12.33
C GLY A 28 3.55 1.54 11.31
N LEU A 29 3.98 1.29 10.06
CA LEU A 29 3.11 0.82 8.98
C LEU A 29 3.05 -0.71 8.92
N ASP A 30 1.86 -1.22 8.62
CA ASP A 30 1.68 -2.62 8.23
C ASP A 30 2.24 -2.85 6.81
N LEU A 31 3.49 -3.34 6.72
CA LEU A 31 4.17 -3.60 5.46
C LEU A 31 3.39 -4.60 4.58
N GLU A 32 2.76 -5.61 5.18
CA GLU A 32 1.96 -6.60 4.47
C GLU A 32 0.76 -5.93 3.80
N GLY A 33 0.02 -5.13 4.56
CA GLY A 33 -1.10 -4.33 4.08
C GLY A 33 -0.69 -3.29 3.05
N GLU A 34 0.45 -2.63 3.20
CA GLU A 34 0.97 -1.67 2.22
C GLU A 34 1.39 -2.37 0.92
N ALA A 35 2.03 -3.54 0.99
CA ALA A 35 2.38 -4.33 -0.19
C ALA A 35 1.14 -4.76 -0.99
N ILE A 36 0.03 -5.06 -0.30
CA ILE A 36 -1.26 -5.37 -0.94
C ILE A 36 -1.90 -4.10 -1.52
N ARG A 37 -1.96 -3.01 -0.75
CA ARG A 37 -2.56 -1.72 -1.18
C ARG A 37 -1.85 -1.14 -2.40
N HIS A 38 -0.54 -1.29 -2.49
CA HIS A 38 0.25 -0.87 -3.65
C HIS A 38 0.31 -1.90 -4.78
N GLY A 39 -0.40 -3.03 -4.66
CA GLY A 39 -0.47 -4.07 -5.70
C GLY A 39 0.88 -4.75 -5.99
N LEU A 40 1.82 -4.67 -5.05
CA LEU A 40 3.13 -5.32 -5.14
C LEU A 40 2.93 -6.84 -5.07
N LEU A 41 2.16 -7.29 -4.08
CA LEU A 41 1.88 -8.69 -3.82
C LEU A 41 0.37 -8.90 -3.61
N THR A 42 -0.14 -10.02 -4.10
CA THR A 42 -1.48 -10.47 -3.66
C THR A 42 -1.43 -10.91 -2.20
N PRO A 43 -2.55 -10.89 -1.45
CA PRO A 43 -2.58 -11.34 -0.05
C PRO A 43 -1.99 -12.75 0.14
N ARG A 44 -2.20 -13.64 -0.84
CA ARG A 44 -1.61 -14.99 -0.83
C ARG A 44 -0.09 -14.98 -0.99
N GLN A 45 0.44 -14.08 -1.81
CA GLN A 45 1.88 -13.97 -2.04
C GLN A 45 2.58 -13.25 -0.89
N VAL A 46 1.91 -12.32 -0.21
CA VAL A 46 2.39 -11.70 1.03
C VAL A 46 2.57 -12.78 2.10
N ARG A 47 1.53 -13.57 2.42
CA ARG A 47 1.66 -14.65 3.42
C ARG A 47 2.84 -15.57 3.11
N ASN A 48 2.98 -16.00 1.86
CA ASN A 48 4.10 -16.84 1.43
C ASN A 48 5.47 -16.13 1.55
N ALA A 49 5.55 -14.85 1.23
CA ALA A 49 6.79 -14.08 1.25
C ALA A 49 7.31 -13.84 2.66
N PHE A 50 6.40 -13.58 3.59
CA PHE A 50 6.68 -13.31 5.00
C PHE A 50 6.84 -14.63 5.79
N ASP A 51 6.27 -15.75 5.30
CA ASP A 51 6.54 -17.12 5.76
C ASP A 51 7.90 -17.68 5.27
N GLY A 52 8.77 -16.83 4.71
CA GLY A 52 10.14 -17.19 4.32
C GLY A 52 10.29 -17.83 2.94
N MET A 53 9.23 -17.89 2.12
CA MET A 53 9.39 -18.26 0.70
C MET A 53 9.77 -17.04 -0.12
N PRO A 54 10.80 -17.11 -0.99
CA PRO A 54 11.22 -15.94 -1.77
C PRO A 54 10.09 -15.51 -2.73
N PRO A 55 9.58 -14.28 -2.64
CA PRO A 55 8.55 -13.80 -3.55
C PRO A 55 9.08 -13.76 -4.99
N ARG A 56 8.25 -14.17 -5.95
CA ARG A 56 8.53 -14.01 -7.38
C ARG A 56 8.30 -12.56 -7.84
N LEU A 57 8.93 -11.61 -7.17
CA LEU A 57 8.92 -10.19 -7.52
C LEU A 57 10.11 -9.87 -8.43
N SER A 58 9.94 -8.96 -9.39
CA SER A 58 11.08 -8.37 -10.10
C SER A 58 11.77 -7.34 -9.19
N LEU A 59 13.08 -7.12 -9.40
CA LEU A 59 13.82 -6.10 -8.66
C LEU A 59 13.22 -4.70 -8.86
N THR A 60 12.78 -4.39 -10.08
CA THR A 60 12.15 -3.10 -10.40
C THR A 60 10.94 -2.81 -9.53
N ARG A 61 10.01 -3.78 -9.38
CA ARG A 61 8.81 -3.57 -8.57
C ARG A 61 9.11 -3.36 -7.09
N LEU A 62 10.16 -4.01 -6.57
CA LEU A 62 10.64 -3.79 -5.20
C LEU A 62 11.24 -2.39 -5.01
N VAL A 63 12.02 -1.93 -6.00
CA VAL A 63 12.59 -0.57 -5.98
C VAL A 63 11.48 0.49 -6.05
N ASP A 64 10.49 0.32 -6.93
CA ASP A 64 9.35 1.26 -7.03
C ASP A 64 8.54 1.33 -5.73
N PHE A 65 8.34 0.19 -5.08
CA PHE A 65 7.67 0.12 -3.80
C PHE A 65 8.49 0.79 -2.68
N LEU A 66 9.81 0.57 -2.65
CA LEU A 66 10.70 1.24 -1.71
C LEU A 66 10.66 2.77 -1.88
N PHE A 67 10.65 3.28 -3.11
CA PHE A 67 10.48 4.70 -3.37
C PHE A 67 9.13 5.23 -2.87
N THR A 68 8.07 4.44 -3.02
CA THR A 68 6.73 4.80 -2.54
C THR A 68 6.70 4.90 -1.01
N LEU A 69 7.30 3.93 -0.31
CA LEU A 69 7.45 3.97 1.15
C LEU A 69 8.30 5.16 1.60
N ARG A 70 9.46 5.38 0.96
CA ARG A 70 10.34 6.52 1.27
C ARG A 70 9.70 7.88 0.98
N SER A 71 8.81 7.97 0.00
CA SER A 71 8.07 9.20 -0.28
C SER A 71 7.23 9.61 0.95
N ARG A 72 6.52 8.66 1.57
CA ARG A 72 5.78 8.90 2.83
C ARG A 72 6.69 9.16 4.02
N TYR A 73 7.89 8.58 4.04
CA TYR A 73 8.89 8.85 5.09
C TYR A 73 9.46 10.27 5.01
N ASN A 74 9.82 10.74 3.81
CA ASN A 74 10.45 12.06 3.63
C ASN A 74 9.44 13.21 3.59
N PHE A 75 8.19 12.92 3.23
CA PHE A 75 7.06 13.82 3.33
C PHE A 75 6.01 13.13 4.21
N PRO A 76 6.05 13.28 5.55
CA PRO A 76 4.88 12.97 6.34
C PRO A 76 3.76 13.80 5.73
N LEU A 77 2.77 13.13 5.14
CA LEU A 77 1.56 13.80 4.67
C LEU A 77 1.07 14.64 5.86
N PRO A 78 0.91 15.97 5.72
CA PRO A 78 0.21 16.72 6.76
C PRO A 78 -1.12 16.01 7.00
N GLU A 79 -1.51 15.85 8.26
CA GLU A 79 -2.70 15.10 8.71
C GLU A 79 -4.06 15.68 8.22
N GLU A 80 -4.06 16.46 7.15
CA GLU A 80 -5.24 17.07 6.55
C GLU A 80 -5.39 16.59 5.11
N GLU A 81 -6.08 15.47 4.93
CA GLU A 81 -7.05 15.23 3.84
C GLU A 81 -7.61 13.79 3.94
N PHE A 82 -8.16 13.45 5.11
CA PHE A 82 -9.27 12.49 5.18
C PHE A 82 -10.55 13.25 5.56
N ILE A 83 -10.85 14.29 4.78
CA ILE A 83 -12.24 14.71 4.62
C ILE A 83 -12.84 13.69 3.66
N SER A 84 -13.29 12.55 4.21
CA SER A 84 -14.33 11.80 3.54
C SER A 84 -15.58 12.65 3.70
N ASP A 85 -15.86 13.47 2.68
CA ASP A 85 -17.10 14.21 2.54
C ASP A 85 -18.22 13.17 2.49
N GLU A 86 -18.76 12.88 3.67
CA GLU A 86 -20.08 12.32 3.86
C GLU A 86 -21.03 13.14 2.99
N PRO A 87 -21.83 12.55 2.08
CA PRO A 87 -22.84 13.34 1.40
C PRO A 87 -23.85 13.80 2.47
N CYS A 88 -23.66 15.02 2.96
CA CYS A 88 -24.65 15.80 3.67
C CYS A 88 -25.85 15.97 2.73
N LEU A 89 -26.77 15.02 2.78
CA LEU A 89 -28.11 15.22 2.24
C LEU A 89 -28.79 16.26 3.14
N PRO A 90 -29.25 17.39 2.59
CA PRO A 90 -29.95 18.38 3.40
C PRO A 90 -31.25 17.75 3.90
N PHE A 91 -31.41 17.74 5.22
CA PHE A 91 -32.71 17.57 5.85
C PHE A 91 -33.67 18.59 5.23
N HIS A 92 -34.77 18.10 4.63
CA HIS A 92 -35.98 18.88 4.48
C HIS A 92 -37.08 18.16 5.25
N GLU A 93 -37.40 18.71 6.41
CA GLU A 93 -38.68 18.51 7.09
C GLU A 93 -39.83 18.84 6.13
N GLY A 94 -40.92 18.09 6.19
CA GLY A 94 -42.12 18.39 5.42
C GLY A 94 -43.02 17.19 5.25
N ASP A 95 -43.68 16.81 6.33
CA ASP A 95 -44.95 16.10 6.31
C ASP A 95 -45.94 16.97 5.51
N ASP A 96 -46.42 16.50 4.36
CA ASP A 96 -47.73 16.90 3.83
C ASP A 96 -48.22 15.85 2.82
N ASP A 97 -49.21 15.12 3.31
CA ASP A 97 -50.29 14.45 2.60
C ASP A 97 -50.80 15.34 1.44
N ASP A 98 -50.58 14.93 0.19
CA ASP A 98 -51.40 15.37 -0.92
C ASP A 98 -51.40 14.30 -2.01
N GLY A 99 -52.50 13.55 -2.05
CA GLY A 99 -52.75 12.54 -3.05
C GLY A 99 -52.80 13.10 -4.47
N ILE A 100 -52.59 12.21 -5.44
CA ILE A 100 -53.56 11.87 -6.50
C ILE A 100 -52.98 10.70 -7.32
N PRO A 101 -53.83 9.77 -7.81
CA PRO A 101 -53.43 8.45 -8.27
C PRO A 101 -53.22 8.37 -9.78
N TRP A 102 -52.71 7.21 -10.20
CA TRP A 102 -52.96 6.38 -11.41
C TRP A 102 -51.65 5.80 -11.96
#